data_AF-M0GU48-F1
#
_entry.id   AF-M0GU48-F1
#
_cell.length_a   1.000
_cell.length_b   1.000
_cell.length_c   1.000
_cell.angle_alpha   90.00
_cell.angle_beta   90.00
_cell.angle_gamma   90.00
#
_symmetry.space_group_name_H-M   'P 1'
#
loop_
_entity.id
_entity.type
_entity.pdbx_description
1 polymer ?
#
loop_
_entity_poly.entity_id
_entity_poly.type
_entity_poly.pdbx_seq_one_letter_code
_entity_poly.pdbx_strand_id
1 'polypeptide(L)' 'MDDTTLRHDDPDATTTRPDALRRSDAADDELVAIVAPYDDAPDECTIFPAGLTEDELLTTWLSAQEGAYVALAEMR' A
#
# COMPACT_ATOMS: atom_id res chain seq x y z
N MET A 1 52.69 -9.96 13.48
CA MET A 1 51.23 -10.20 13.45
C MET A 1 50.64 -8.83 13.56
N ASP A 2 50.40 -8.22 12.41
CA ASP A 2 50.07 -6.82 12.29
C ASP A 2 48.59 -6.62 12.61
N ASP A 3 48.35 -5.85 13.66
CA ASP A 3 47.05 -5.37 14.10
C ASP A 3 46.56 -4.36 13.06
N THR A 4 45.70 -4.81 12.14
CA THR A 4 44.84 -3.93 11.33
C THR A 4 43.42 -4.23 11.74
N THR A 5 43.05 -3.76 12.92
CA THR A 5 41.65 -3.57 13.28
C THR A 5 41.08 -2.50 12.34
N LEU A 6 40.52 -2.99 11.23
CA LEU A 6 39.76 -2.22 10.27
C LEU A 6 38.66 -1.48 11.06
N ARG A 7 38.86 -0.19 11.33
CA ARG A 7 37.83 0.66 11.92
C ARG A 7 36.76 0.82 10.86
N HIS A 8 35.78 -0.07 10.91
CA HIS A 8 34.54 0.05 10.16
C HIS A 8 33.75 1.21 10.78
N ASP A 9 34.10 2.41 10.34
CA ASP A 9 33.27 3.59 10.54
C ASP A 9 32.05 3.39 9.63
N ASP A 10 31.04 2.67 10.12
CA ASP A 10 29.67 2.79 9.61
C ASP A 10 29.20 4.18 10.08
N PRO A 11 29.11 5.20 9.20
CA PRO A 11 28.16 6.24 9.50
C PRO A 11 26.81 5.52 9.53
N ASP A 12 26.21 5.48 10.72
CA ASP A 12 24.81 5.18 10.92
C ASP A 12 24.04 6.02 9.89
N ALA A 13 23.76 5.39 8.76
CA ALA A 13 22.80 5.90 7.81
C ALA A 13 21.46 5.69 8.51
N THR A 14 21.20 6.53 9.51
CA THR A 14 19.89 7.14 9.72
C THR A 14 19.54 7.80 8.40
N THR A 15 19.18 6.97 7.43
CA THR A 15 18.27 7.32 6.37
C THR A 15 16.95 7.48 7.10
N THR A 16 16.81 8.61 7.79
CA THR A 16 15.52 9.28 7.77
C THR A 16 15.30 9.53 6.30
N ARG A 17 14.74 8.52 5.62
CA ARG A 17 14.17 8.64 4.30
C ARG A 17 13.30 9.87 4.47
N PRO A 18 13.66 11.01 3.86
CA PRO A 18 12.82 12.17 4.01
C PRO A 18 11.45 11.67 3.58
N ASP A 19 10.47 11.86 4.46
CA ASP A 19 9.04 11.76 4.18
C ASP A 19 8.84 12.62 2.95
N ALA A 20 9.10 12.03 1.78
CA ALA A 20 9.02 12.65 0.49
C ALA A 20 7.53 12.61 0.17
N LEU A 21 6.83 13.43 0.94
CA LEU A 21 5.57 14.03 0.67
C LEU A 21 4.45 13.00 0.61
N ARG A 22 3.72 12.92 1.74
CA ARG A 22 2.28 12.65 1.83
C ARG A 22 1.47 13.50 0.84
N ARG A 23 1.73 13.36 -0.45
CA ARG A 23 1.04 14.04 -1.55
C ARG A 23 0.25 12.98 -2.31
N SER A 24 -0.62 12.31 -1.60
CA SER A 24 -1.99 12.37 -2.05
C SER A 24 -2.53 13.56 -1.28
N ASP A 25 -2.57 14.74 -1.92
CA ASP A 25 -3.38 15.84 -1.40
C ASP A 25 -4.82 15.34 -1.51
N ALA A 26 -5.26 14.58 -0.50
CA ALA A 26 -6.53 13.88 -0.38
C ALA A 26 -7.32 13.92 -1.68
N ALA A 27 -6.90 13.13 -2.69
CA ALA A 27 -7.87 12.71 -3.69
C ALA A 27 -8.99 12.13 -2.84
N ASP A 28 -10.13 12.82 -2.86
CA ASP A 28 -11.25 12.76 -1.93
C ASP A 28 -11.24 11.44 -1.13
N ASP A 29 -11.23 11.50 0.20
CA ASP A 29 -11.11 10.34 1.14
C ASP A 29 -12.15 9.21 0.89
N GLU A 30 -13.03 9.42 -0.07
CA GLU A 30 -13.89 8.44 -0.71
C GLU A 30 -13.09 7.31 -1.38
N LEU A 31 -13.14 6.14 -0.74
CA LEU A 31 -12.70 4.88 -1.29
C LEU A 31 -13.85 4.23 -2.07
N VAL A 32 -13.55 3.75 -3.26
CA VAL A 32 -14.47 2.94 -4.07
C VAL A 32 -14.07 1.48 -3.95
N ALA A 33 -15.07 0.61 -3.81
CA ALA A 33 -14.89 -0.84 -3.80
C ALA A 33 -15.72 -1.46 -4.93
N ILE A 34 -15.09 -2.32 -5.72
CA ILE A 34 -15.78 -3.14 -6.74
C ILE A 34 -15.55 -4.62 -6.43
N VAL A 35 -16.59 -5.43 -6.60
CA VAL A 35 -16.51 -6.88 -6.44
C VAL A 35 -16.65 -7.53 -7.81
N ALA A 36 -15.61 -8.23 -8.23
CA ALA A 36 -15.58 -9.00 -9.47
C ALA A 36 -15.93 -10.46 -9.18
N PRO A 37 -17.04 -10.98 -9.74
CA PRO A 37 -17.40 -12.38 -9.56
C PRO A 37 -16.60 -13.30 -10.48
N TYR A 38 -16.28 -14.50 -9.99
CA TYR A 38 -15.60 -15.54 -10.75
C TYR A 38 -16.35 -16.88 -10.62
N ASP A 39 -16.45 -17.64 -11.71
CA ASP A 39 -17.23 -18.89 -11.73
C ASP A 39 -16.56 -20.03 -10.92
N ASP A 40 -15.22 -20.09 -10.99
CA ASP A 40 -14.41 -21.17 -10.41
C ASP A 40 -13.51 -20.72 -9.24
N ALA A 41 -13.69 -19.49 -8.76
CA ALA A 41 -12.87 -18.90 -7.70
C ALA A 41 -13.72 -17.99 -6.81
N PRO A 42 -13.29 -17.71 -5.57
CA PRO A 42 -13.96 -16.71 -4.73
C PRO A 42 -13.96 -15.34 -5.41
N ASP A 43 -15.03 -14.59 -5.20
CA ASP A 43 -15.16 -13.22 -5.67
C ASP A 43 -14.00 -12.36 -5.17
N GLU A 44 -13.50 -11.46 -6.01
CA GLU A 44 -12.41 -10.55 -5.65
C GLU A 44 -12.94 -9.13 -5.47
N CYS A 45 -12.71 -8.57 -4.27
CA CYS A 45 -13.00 -7.17 -3.98
C CYS A 45 -11.73 -6.35 -4.19
N THR A 46 -11.81 -5.31 -5.02
CA THR A 46 -10.74 -4.34 -5.24
C THR A 46 -11.16 -2.97 -4.75
N ILE A 47 -10.34 -2.37 -3.89
CA ILE A 47 -10.55 -1.06 -3.26
C ILE A 47 -9.48 -0.09 -3.76
N PHE A 48 -9.89 1.12 -4.15
CA PHE A 48 -9.00 2.16 -4.62
C PHE A 48 -9.56 3.56 -4.32
N PRO A 49 -8.72 4.61 -4.26
CA PRO A 49 -9.19 5.98 -4.04
C PRO A 49 -9.97 6.51 -5.24
N ALA A 50 -11.04 7.25 -4.99
CA ALA A 50 -11.74 7.99 -6.03
C ALA A 50 -10.86 9.12 -6.60
N GLY A 51 -11.01 9.41 -7.89
CA GLY A 51 -10.41 10.59 -8.51
C GLY A 51 -8.93 10.47 -8.91
N LEU A 52 -8.33 9.29 -8.81
CA LEU A 52 -7.00 9.03 -9.37
C LEU A 52 -7.04 8.84 -10.89
N THR A 53 -5.93 9.22 -11.54
CA THR A 53 -5.73 8.90 -12.96
C THR A 53 -5.48 7.41 -13.17
N GLU A 54 -5.64 6.92 -14.41
CA GLU A 54 -5.43 5.51 -14.74
C GLU A 54 -4.01 5.03 -14.38
N ASP A 55 -2.99 5.86 -14.64
CA ASP A 55 -1.59 5.54 -14.30
C ASP A 55 -1.36 5.39 -12.78
N GLU A 56 -2.02 6.22 -11.97
CA GLU A 56 -1.93 6.15 -10.50
C GLU A 56 -2.67 4.92 -9.96
N LEU A 57 -3.83 4.59 -10.56
CA LEU A 57 -4.61 3.39 -10.26
C LEU A 57 -3.87 2.09 -10.55
N LEU A 58 -2.80 2.09 -11.35
CA LEU A 58 -1.99 0.87 -11.56
C LEU A 58 -1.22 0.44 -10.32
N THR A 59 -0.95 1.36 -9.40
CA THR A 59 -0.11 1.12 -8.22
C THR A 59 -0.79 1.42 -6.90
N THR A 60 -1.96 2.06 -6.94
CA THR A 60 -2.68 2.55 -5.76
C THR A 60 -4.04 1.85 -5.61
N TRP A 61 -4.00 0.55 -5.31
CA TRP A 61 -5.16 -0.31 -5.10
C TRP A 61 -4.85 -1.45 -4.14
N LEU A 62 -5.89 -2.05 -3.57
CA LEU A 62 -5.81 -3.23 -2.72
C LEU A 62 -6.91 -4.21 -3.11
N SER A 63 -6.55 -5.47 -3.38
CA SER A 63 -7.51 -6.53 -3.68
C SER A 63 -7.48 -7.65 -2.65
N ALA A 64 -8.64 -8.24 -2.40
CA ALA A 64 -8.82 -9.35 -1.48
C ALA A 64 -9.93 -10.28 -1.96
N GLN A 65 -9.75 -11.58 -1.74
CA GLN A 65 -10.77 -12.58 -2.04
C GLN A 65 -11.88 -12.59 -0.99
N GLU A 66 -13.07 -13.08 -1.38
CA GLU A 66 -14.21 -13.27 -0.49
C GLU A 66 -13.79 -14.01 0.79
N GLY A 67 -14.27 -13.52 1.94
CA GLY A 67 -13.90 -14.03 3.27
C GLY A 67 -12.65 -13.39 3.87
N ALA A 68 -11.84 -12.65 3.09
CA ALA A 68 -10.71 -11.86 3.59
C ALA A 68 -11.06 -10.39 3.86
N TYR A 69 -12.26 -9.96 3.47
CA TYR A 69 -12.82 -8.64 3.75
C TYR A 69 -14.23 -8.78 4.34
N VAL A 70 -14.72 -7.73 5.02
CA VAL A 70 -16.06 -7.66 5.61
C VAL A 70 -16.67 -6.29 5.33
N ALA A 71 -17.99 -6.18 5.28
CA ALA A 71 -18.62 -4.88 5.04
C ALA A 71 -18.44 -3.98 6.26
N LEU A 72 -18.10 -2.71 6.04
CA LEU A 72 -17.86 -1.75 7.12
C LEU A 72 -19.10 -1.60 8.03
N ALA A 73 -20.31 -1.69 7.46
CA ALA A 73 -21.55 -1.64 8.21
C ALA A 73 -21.72 -2.79 9.22
N GLU A 74 -21.02 -3.91 9.03
CA GLU A 74 -21.05 -5.08 9.91
C GLU A 74 -20.05 -4.96 11.07
N MET A 75 -19.06 -4.06 10.99
CA MET A 75 -18.01 -3.86 12.01
C MET A 75 -18.24 -2.63 12.91
N ARG A 76 -19.42 -2.54 13.52
CA ARG A 76 -19.78 -1.44 14.43
C ARG A 76 -19.43 -1.69 15.90
#